data_AF-A0A4W3GZQ7-F1
#
_entry.id   AF-A0A4W3GZQ7-F1
#
_cell.length_a   1.000
_cell.length_b   1.000
_cell.length_c   1.000
_cell.angle_alpha   90.00
_cell.angle_beta   90.00
_cell.angle_gamma   90.00
#
_symmetry.space_group_name_H-M   'P 1'
#
loop_
_entity.id
_entity.type
_entity.pdbx_description
1 polymer ?
#
loop_
_entity_poly.entity_id
_entity_poly.type
_entity_poly.pdbx_seq_one_letter_code
_entity_poly.pdbx_strand_id
1 'polypeptide(L)'
;MENGFYTSKDFLPLVAKASKAGMCACNSRLPTLRGTVIVLGAGDTAFDCATSALRCGAHRVFVVFRKGFTNIRAVPEEMELAKEEKCEFLPFLSPRKVILKCQRIAAVEFVRTEQNDLGDWIEDQEQIVHLKADFVISAFGSILSDPAVKEAVASIKFNRWGFPEIDSETMQASEPWVFAGGDIAGLANTTVESVNDGKQASWHIHKYLQSLHGYLILEKPELPLFYTPIDLVDISVEVAGLKFSNPFGLASAAPTTNAAMIRRSFEAGWAFALTKTFSLDKDIVTNVSPRIVRGMTSGPTYGPGQSSFLNIELISEKTCAYWCKGITELKADFPKNIIIASLMCTYNKDDWIELAKMAEASGADALELNLSCPHGMGERGMGLACGQNPELVRNICPDPKRHRHCKYRCGSPGR
;
A
#
# COMPACT_ATOMS: atom_id res chain seq x y z
N MET A 1 4.00 36.05 28.35
CA MET A 1 4.99 34.95 28.46
C MET A 1 6.36 35.59 28.64
N GLU A 2 6.66 36.08 29.85
CA GLU A 2 7.66 37.16 30.02
C GLU A 2 9.08 36.69 30.40
N ASN A 3 9.28 35.40 30.72
CA ASN A 3 10.54 34.96 31.34
C ASN A 3 11.38 34.01 30.46
N GLY A 4 10.93 33.66 29.24
CA GLY A 4 11.65 32.75 28.33
C GLY A 4 11.27 31.26 28.44
N PHE A 5 10.24 30.93 29.22
CA PHE A 5 9.71 29.57 29.34
C PHE A 5 8.53 29.34 28.39
N TYR A 6 8.49 28.16 27.77
CA TYR A 6 7.37 27.66 26.97
C TYR A 6 7.10 26.19 27.29
N THR A 7 5.84 25.77 27.17
CA THR A 7 5.55 24.36 26.86
C THR A 7 5.52 24.16 25.35
N SER A 8 5.65 22.92 24.87
CA SER A 8 5.49 22.62 23.45
C SER A 8 4.12 23.01 22.91
N LYS A 9 3.08 22.97 23.76
CA LYS A 9 1.71 23.40 23.45
C LYS A 9 1.55 24.91 23.35
N ASP A 10 2.48 25.69 23.90
CA ASP A 10 2.57 27.13 23.64
C ASP A 10 3.42 27.43 22.41
N PHE A 11 4.62 26.83 22.34
CA PHE A 11 5.65 27.18 21.36
C PHE A 11 5.29 26.77 19.94
N LEU A 12 4.97 25.48 19.71
CA LEU A 12 4.74 24.96 18.35
C LEU A 12 3.53 25.63 17.68
N PRO A 13 2.40 25.90 18.36
CA PRO A 13 1.30 26.64 17.75
C PRO A 13 1.66 28.07 17.35
N LEU A 14 2.54 28.77 18.09
CA LEU A 14 3.01 30.10 17.69
C LEU A 14 3.83 30.04 16.41
N VAL A 15 4.75 29.08 16.31
CA VAL A 15 5.56 28.85 15.11
C VAL A 15 4.66 28.46 13.93
N ALA A 16 3.72 27.54 14.15
CA ALA A 16 2.80 27.06 13.12
C ALA A 16 1.89 28.17 12.58
N LYS A 17 1.29 28.99 13.45
CA LYS A 17 0.46 30.13 13.04
C LYS A 17 1.22 31.16 12.21
N ALA A 18 2.51 31.32 12.47
CA ALA A 18 3.36 32.26 11.75
C ALA A 18 3.92 31.70 10.43
N SER A 19 4.07 30.38 10.29
CA SER A 19 4.70 29.75 9.13
C SER A 19 3.73 29.10 8.14
N LYS A 20 2.54 28.68 8.60
CA LYS A 20 1.55 27.98 7.78
C LYS A 20 0.49 28.94 7.25
N ALA A 21 0.69 29.44 6.04
CA ALA A 21 -0.29 30.28 5.35
C ALA A 21 -1.64 29.55 5.24
N GLY A 22 -2.73 30.25 5.58
CA GLY A 22 -4.08 29.68 5.61
C GLY A 22 -4.48 29.03 6.95
N MET A 23 -3.56 28.82 7.90
CA MET A 23 -3.89 28.24 9.22
C MET A 23 -4.58 29.25 10.15
N CYS A 24 -4.17 30.52 10.14
CA CYS A 24 -4.82 31.60 10.90
C CYS A 24 -5.16 32.76 9.97
N ALA A 25 -6.30 33.42 10.20
CA ALA A 25 -6.62 34.71 9.59
C ALA A 25 -5.77 35.87 10.18
N CYS A 26 -5.15 35.62 11.34
CA CYS A 26 -4.31 36.57 12.04
C CYS A 26 -2.89 36.62 11.44
N ASN A 27 -2.33 37.82 11.28
CA ASN A 27 -0.93 37.97 10.87
C ASN A 27 0.01 37.72 12.08
N SER A 28 0.31 36.45 12.34
CA SER A 28 1.18 36.03 13.42
C SER A 28 2.65 36.17 13.02
N ARG A 29 3.48 36.70 13.93
CA ARG A 29 4.94 36.77 13.73
C ARG A 29 5.60 35.57 14.38
N LEU A 30 6.72 35.12 13.80
CA LEU A 30 7.55 34.08 14.40
C LEU A 30 8.03 34.52 15.80
N PRO A 31 8.03 33.61 16.79
CA PRO A 31 8.71 33.84 18.07
C PRO A 31 10.17 34.25 17.85
N THR A 32 10.69 35.16 18.68
CA THR A 32 12.09 35.58 18.62
C THR A 32 12.86 34.95 19.77
N LEU A 33 13.62 33.89 19.48
CA LEU A 33 14.41 33.14 20.48
C LEU A 33 15.90 33.44 20.30
N ARG A 34 16.38 34.64 20.70
CA ARG A 34 17.81 34.99 20.58
C ARG A 34 18.61 34.47 21.78
N GLY A 35 19.48 33.49 21.54
CA GLY A 35 20.38 32.95 22.56
C GLY A 35 20.40 31.42 22.55
N THR A 36 20.61 30.84 23.73
CA THR A 36 20.65 29.39 23.96
C THR A 36 19.29 28.89 24.42
N VAL A 37 18.77 27.86 23.73
CA VAL A 37 17.49 27.22 24.03
C VAL A 37 17.74 25.83 24.59
N ILE A 38 17.09 25.49 25.71
CA ILE A 38 17.01 24.13 26.23
C ILE A 38 15.65 23.56 25.88
N VAL A 39 15.61 22.40 25.23
CA VAL A 39 14.40 21.61 25.00
C VAL A 39 14.44 20.38 25.88
N LEU A 40 13.40 20.18 26.70
CA LEU A 40 13.31 19.07 27.65
C LEU A 40 12.43 17.96 27.08
N GLY A 41 13.02 16.83 26.70
CA GLY A 41 12.30 15.68 26.14
C GLY A 41 13.11 14.88 25.13
N ALA A 42 12.58 13.72 24.75
CA ALA A 42 13.20 12.79 23.78
C ALA A 42 12.17 12.05 22.92
N GLY A 43 11.01 12.66 22.66
CA GLY A 43 10.04 12.18 21.66
C GLY A 43 9.89 13.21 20.54
N ASP A 44 9.08 12.93 19.53
CA ASP A 44 8.91 13.73 18.31
C ASP A 44 8.71 15.22 18.62
N THR A 45 7.83 15.52 19.59
CA THR A 45 7.57 16.89 20.04
C THR A 45 8.83 17.66 20.47
N ALA A 46 9.81 16.99 21.07
CA ALA A 46 11.06 17.61 21.50
C ALA A 46 11.96 17.96 20.32
N PHE A 47 12.07 17.06 19.33
CA PHE A 47 12.88 17.29 18.14
C PHE A 47 12.26 18.38 17.25
N ASP A 48 10.94 18.37 17.08
CA ASP A 48 10.18 19.45 16.44
C ASP A 48 10.39 20.80 17.13
N CYS A 49 10.38 20.83 18.47
CA CYS A 49 10.66 22.06 19.22
C CYS A 49 12.10 22.54 18.98
N ALA A 50 13.06 21.62 18.89
CA ALA A 50 14.47 21.94 18.71
C ALA A 50 14.74 22.57 17.33
N THR A 51 14.28 21.92 16.27
CA THR A 51 14.44 22.41 14.89
C THR A 51 13.63 23.69 14.65
N SER A 52 12.44 23.81 15.25
CA SER A 52 11.62 25.02 15.21
C SER A 52 12.26 26.20 15.95
N ALA A 53 12.98 25.94 17.05
CA ALA A 53 13.70 26.98 17.78
C ALA A 53 14.80 27.62 16.93
N LEU A 54 15.49 26.84 16.07
CA LEU A 54 16.46 27.37 15.11
C LEU A 54 15.80 28.33 14.11
N ARG A 55 14.60 28.02 13.61
CA ARG A 55 13.82 28.94 12.72
C ARG A 55 13.43 30.23 13.44
N CYS A 56 13.29 30.20 14.76
CA CYS A 56 12.99 31.36 15.60
C CYS A 56 14.24 32.21 15.91
N GLY A 57 15.40 31.86 15.36
CA GLY A 57 16.66 32.60 15.52
C GLY A 57 17.52 32.17 16.72
N ALA A 58 17.30 30.96 17.26
CA ALA A 58 18.17 30.39 18.30
C ALA A 58 19.60 30.25 17.79
N HIS A 59 20.56 30.67 18.60
CA HIS A 59 21.99 30.51 18.29
C HIS A 59 22.44 29.06 18.56
N ARG A 60 21.90 28.44 19.60
CA ARG A 60 22.27 27.09 20.04
C ARG A 60 21.08 26.42 20.69
N VAL A 61 20.89 25.14 20.41
CA VAL A 61 19.79 24.35 20.97
C VAL A 61 20.37 23.11 21.65
N PHE A 62 20.02 22.91 22.91
CA PHE A 62 20.31 21.70 23.67
C PHE A 62 19.03 20.90 23.84
N VAL A 63 19.03 19.65 23.37
CA VAL A 63 17.97 18.68 23.65
C VAL A 63 18.41 17.83 24.84
N VAL A 64 17.72 18.01 25.96
CA VAL A 64 18.08 17.43 27.25
C VAL A 64 17.04 16.39 27.66
N PHE A 65 17.50 15.22 28.05
CA PHE A 65 16.61 14.11 28.42
C PHE A 65 17.16 13.27 29.57
N ARG A 66 16.22 12.75 30.37
CA ARG A 66 16.51 12.06 31.65
C ARG A 66 17.08 10.65 31.52
N LYS A 67 17.27 10.14 30.30
CA LYS A 67 17.74 8.76 30.02
C LYS A 67 18.90 8.79 29.03
N GLY A 68 19.37 7.62 28.62
CA GLY A 68 20.41 7.49 27.59
C GLY A 68 19.88 7.67 26.16
N PHE A 69 20.79 7.77 25.19
CA PHE A 69 20.45 7.87 23.77
C PHE A 69 19.65 6.66 23.26
N THR A 70 19.92 5.46 23.79
CA THR A 70 19.19 4.24 23.46
C THR A 70 17.73 4.27 23.94
N ASN A 71 17.34 5.26 24.74
CA ASN A 71 15.98 5.43 25.25
C ASN A 71 15.22 6.58 24.58
N ILE A 72 15.75 7.16 23.50
CA ILE A 72 15.01 8.12 22.68
C ILE A 72 13.76 7.42 22.13
N ARG A 73 12.61 8.08 22.26
CA ARG A 73 11.30 7.54 21.84
C ARG A 73 11.00 7.85 20.38
N ALA A 74 11.54 8.94 19.87
CA ALA A 74 11.40 9.30 18.46
C ALA A 74 12.14 8.30 17.58
N VAL A 75 11.66 8.16 16.34
CA VAL A 75 12.34 7.33 15.34
C VAL A 75 13.72 7.93 14.98
N PRO A 76 14.71 7.12 14.57
CA PRO A 76 16.05 7.61 14.26
C PRO A 76 16.07 8.74 13.22
N GLU A 77 15.17 8.70 12.25
CA GLU A 77 15.03 9.71 11.20
C GLU A 77 14.68 11.09 11.77
N GLU A 78 13.81 11.13 12.79
CA GLU A 78 13.40 12.36 13.49
C GLU A 78 14.56 12.95 14.30
N MET A 79 15.33 12.10 14.98
CA MET A 79 16.54 12.52 15.69
C MET A 79 17.61 13.07 14.74
N GLU A 80 17.77 12.45 13.56
CA GLU A 80 18.81 12.83 12.60
C GLU A 80 18.60 14.26 12.08
N LEU A 81 17.35 14.71 11.88
CA LEU A 81 17.05 16.09 11.49
C LEU A 81 17.63 17.12 12.47
N ALA A 82 17.42 16.92 13.78
CA ALA A 82 17.97 17.81 14.79
C ALA A 82 19.51 17.73 14.86
N LYS A 83 20.08 16.54 14.63
CA LYS A 83 21.53 16.30 14.64
C LYS A 83 22.23 16.95 13.45
N GLU A 84 21.68 16.86 12.26
CA GLU A 84 22.19 17.51 11.04
C GLU A 84 22.26 19.03 11.22
N GLU A 85 21.23 19.60 11.86
CA GLU A 85 21.12 21.02 12.21
C GLU A 85 21.94 21.43 13.46
N LYS A 86 22.81 20.54 13.95
CA LYS A 86 23.76 20.80 15.04
C LYS A 86 23.09 21.10 16.39
N CYS A 87 21.91 20.55 16.63
CA CYS A 87 21.39 20.47 18.01
C CYS A 87 22.29 19.57 18.84
N GLU A 88 22.55 19.96 20.09
CA GLU A 88 23.36 19.19 21.02
C GLU A 88 22.48 18.36 21.95
N PHE A 89 22.84 17.09 22.12
CA PHE A 89 22.07 16.14 22.91
C PHE A 89 22.76 15.90 24.24
N LEU A 90 22.06 16.16 25.34
CA LEU A 90 22.55 15.97 26.70
C LEU A 90 21.70 14.89 27.40
N PRO A 91 22.16 13.62 27.37
CA PRO A 91 21.47 12.52 28.04
C PRO A 91 21.68 12.57 29.56
N PHE A 92 20.94 11.72 30.28
CA PHE A 92 21.13 11.48 31.72
C PHE A 92 20.98 12.72 32.61
N LEU A 93 20.09 13.66 32.24
CA LEU A 93 19.86 14.89 33.01
C LEU A 93 18.38 15.06 33.36
N SER A 94 18.09 15.22 34.65
CA SER A 94 16.76 15.54 35.16
C SER A 94 16.72 16.98 35.67
N PRO A 95 15.78 17.83 35.20
CA PRO A 95 15.72 19.23 35.59
C PRO A 95 15.28 19.39 37.05
N ARG A 96 15.98 20.25 37.80
CA ARG A 96 15.67 20.58 39.21
C ARG A 96 15.17 21.99 39.40
N LYS A 97 15.92 22.97 38.89
CA LYS A 97 15.66 24.38 39.19
C LYS A 97 15.96 25.26 38.00
N VAL A 98 15.01 26.15 37.69
CA VAL A 98 15.23 27.21 36.70
C VAL A 98 15.80 28.42 37.44
N ILE A 99 16.98 28.89 37.02
CA ILE A 99 17.67 30.01 37.64
C ILE A 99 17.34 31.28 36.87
N LEU A 100 16.72 32.24 37.57
CA LEU A 100 16.35 33.53 37.01
C LEU A 100 17.36 34.61 37.41
N LYS A 101 17.70 35.49 36.47
CA LYS A 101 18.43 36.73 36.71
C LYS A 101 17.66 37.88 36.07
N CYS A 102 17.35 38.92 36.84
CA CYS A 102 16.52 40.05 36.38
C CYS A 102 15.20 39.60 35.72
N GLN A 103 14.52 38.63 36.35
CA GLN A 103 13.28 37.98 35.87
C GLN A 103 13.38 37.21 34.53
N ARG A 104 14.57 37.02 33.96
CA ARG A 104 14.77 36.17 32.78
C ARG A 104 15.52 34.90 33.14
N ILE A 105 15.24 33.81 32.43
CA ILE A 105 16.03 32.58 32.55
C ILE A 105 17.48 32.88 32.20
N ALA A 106 18.40 32.44 33.06
CA ALA A 106 19.83 32.54 32.85
C ALA A 106 20.51 31.17 32.83
N ALA A 107 19.93 30.18 33.51
CA ALA A 107 20.39 28.80 33.51
C ALA A 107 19.30 27.85 33.98
N VAL A 108 19.49 26.56 33.71
CA VAL A 108 18.76 25.46 34.32
C VAL A 108 19.74 24.55 35.06
N GLU A 109 19.41 24.24 36.29
CA GLU A 109 20.10 23.27 37.14
C GLU A 109 19.48 21.89 36.90
N PHE A 110 20.34 20.92 36.64
CA PHE A 110 20.00 19.52 36.47
C PHE A 110 20.74 18.68 37.49
N VAL A 111 20.19 17.52 37.79
CA VAL A 111 20.90 16.43 38.45
C VAL A 111 21.13 15.31 37.46
N ARG A 112 22.24 14.60 37.62
CA ARG A 112 22.53 13.43 36.80
C ARG A 112 21.55 12.31 37.12
N THR A 113 21.15 11.56 36.11
CA THR A 113 20.40 10.32 36.26
C THR A 113 21.21 9.12 35.83
N GLU A 114 20.95 7.98 36.45
CA GLU A 114 21.55 6.71 36.06
C GLU A 114 20.57 5.56 36.27
N GLN A 115 20.84 4.43 35.62
CA GLN A 115 20.06 3.22 35.78
C GLN A 115 20.82 2.27 36.69
N ASN A 116 20.20 1.81 37.77
CA ASN A 116 20.79 0.82 38.67
C ASN A 116 20.74 -0.58 38.04
N ASP A 117 21.38 -1.56 38.70
CA ASP A 117 21.42 -2.96 38.24
C ASP A 117 20.04 -3.63 38.14
N LEU A 118 19.02 -3.09 38.84
CA LEU A 118 17.64 -3.56 38.80
C LEU A 118 16.84 -2.96 37.65
N GLY A 119 17.41 -1.99 36.92
CA GLY A 119 16.76 -1.29 35.83
C GLY A 119 15.97 -0.04 36.25
N ASP A 120 15.98 0.33 37.53
CA ASP A 120 15.34 1.54 38.03
C ASP A 120 16.21 2.78 37.76
N TRP A 121 15.54 3.89 37.48
CA TRP A 121 16.21 5.17 37.24
C TRP A 121 16.32 5.95 38.55
N ILE A 122 17.56 6.29 38.93
CA ILE A 122 17.87 7.08 40.12
C ILE A 122 18.43 8.45 39.75
N GLU A 123 18.25 9.42 40.64
CA GLU A 123 18.73 10.79 40.48
C GLU A 123 19.80 11.07 41.54
N ASP A 124 21.01 11.40 41.11
CA ASP A 124 22.13 11.74 42.00
C ASP A 124 22.11 13.23 42.33
N GLN A 125 21.80 13.57 43.58
CA GLN A 125 21.70 14.96 44.04
C GLN A 125 23.05 15.66 44.18
N GLU A 126 24.16 14.91 44.27
CA GLU A 126 25.50 15.46 44.41
C GLU A 126 26.08 15.84 43.03
N GLN A 127 25.68 15.12 41.98
CA GLN A 127 26.10 15.38 40.60
C GLN A 127 25.19 16.41 39.91
N ILE A 128 25.44 17.69 40.21
CA ILE A 128 24.68 18.82 39.66
C ILE A 128 25.35 19.40 38.40
N VAL A 129 24.53 19.74 37.40
CA VAL A 129 24.95 20.44 36.17
C VAL A 129 24.18 21.75 36.04
N HIS A 130 24.90 22.86 35.93
CA HIS A 130 24.32 24.17 35.61
C HIS A 130 24.52 24.50 34.13
N LEU A 131 23.45 24.42 33.34
CA LEU A 131 23.48 24.74 31.91
C LEU A 131 22.93 26.15 31.68
N LYS A 132 23.73 27.04 31.11
CA LYS A 132 23.30 28.40 30.75
C LYS A 132 22.29 28.33 29.61
N ALA A 133 21.19 29.07 29.75
CA ALA A 133 20.15 29.17 28.73
C ALA A 133 19.35 30.46 28.91
N ASP A 134 18.81 30.95 27.80
CA ASP A 134 17.93 32.11 27.73
C ASP A 134 16.46 31.66 27.63
N PHE A 135 16.23 30.47 27.06
CA PHE A 135 14.91 29.90 26.86
C PHE A 135 14.85 28.44 27.26
N VAL A 136 13.68 28.02 27.76
CA VAL A 136 13.38 26.63 28.11
C VAL A 136 12.05 26.23 27.48
N ILE A 137 12.05 25.12 26.75
CA ILE A 137 10.86 24.54 26.12
C ILE A 137 10.63 23.16 26.72
N SER A 138 9.52 22.97 27.44
CA SER A 138 9.12 21.67 27.97
C SER A 138 8.33 20.86 26.93
N ALA A 139 8.83 19.69 26.56
CA ALA A 139 8.25 18.78 25.56
C ALA A 139 7.99 17.37 26.15
N PHE A 140 7.44 17.31 27.37
CA PHE A 140 7.19 16.04 28.07
C PHE A 140 6.00 15.23 27.54
N GLY A 141 5.18 15.83 26.68
CA GLY A 141 3.99 15.20 26.10
C GLY A 141 2.75 16.02 26.40
N SER A 142 1.58 15.37 26.36
CA SER A 142 0.29 16.01 26.60
C SER A 142 -0.65 15.06 27.30
N ILE A 143 -1.57 15.61 28.07
CA ILE A 143 -2.55 14.88 28.86
C ILE A 143 -3.90 15.59 28.79
N LEU A 144 -4.97 14.86 29.08
CA LEU A 144 -6.27 15.46 29.36
C LEU A 144 -6.37 15.80 30.86
N SER A 145 -6.26 17.10 31.19
CA SER A 145 -6.33 17.58 32.57
C SER A 145 -7.53 18.49 32.86
N ASP A 146 -8.12 19.11 31.84
CA ASP A 146 -9.22 20.08 32.03
C ASP A 146 -10.46 19.41 32.65
N PRO A 147 -10.88 19.83 33.87
CA PRO A 147 -12.04 19.24 34.54
C PRO A 147 -13.34 19.43 33.77
N ALA A 148 -13.54 20.58 33.13
CA ALA A 148 -14.78 20.87 32.41
C ALA A 148 -14.92 19.97 31.18
N VAL A 149 -13.81 19.66 30.51
CA VAL A 149 -13.80 18.70 29.39
C VAL A 149 -14.13 17.29 29.87
N LYS A 150 -13.59 16.87 31.03
CA LYS A 150 -13.90 15.55 31.61
C LYS A 150 -15.35 15.46 32.06
N GLU A 151 -15.89 16.53 32.64
CA GLU A 151 -17.28 16.62 33.07
C GLU A 151 -18.25 16.54 31.88
N ALA A 152 -17.91 17.16 30.75
CA ALA A 152 -18.70 17.08 29.52
C ALA A 152 -18.86 15.65 28.97
N VAL A 153 -17.96 14.73 29.34
CA VAL A 153 -18.01 13.30 28.98
C VAL A 153 -18.14 12.41 30.22
N ALA A 154 -18.72 12.90 31.31
CA ALA A 154 -18.79 12.17 32.58
C ALA A 154 -19.56 10.83 32.51
N SER A 155 -20.35 10.60 31.47
CA SER A 155 -21.07 9.34 31.26
C SER A 155 -20.16 8.16 30.88
N ILE A 156 -18.94 8.42 30.39
CA ILE A 156 -18.00 7.37 30.03
C ILE A 156 -16.97 7.09 31.13
N LYS A 157 -16.57 5.82 31.26
CA LYS A 157 -15.53 5.41 32.20
C LYS A 157 -14.15 5.87 31.75
N PHE A 158 -13.31 6.23 32.71
CA PHE A 158 -11.91 6.56 32.51
C PHE A 158 -11.02 5.52 33.19
N ASN A 159 -9.92 5.17 32.53
CA ASN A 159 -8.91 4.29 33.10
C ASN A 159 -8.02 5.05 34.10
N ARG A 160 -7.13 4.31 34.79
CA ARG A 160 -6.19 4.86 35.79
C ARG A 160 -5.23 5.92 35.24
N TRP A 161 -5.05 5.99 33.92
CA TRP A 161 -4.17 6.93 33.24
C TRP A 161 -4.89 8.21 32.81
N GLY A 162 -6.20 8.32 33.08
CA GLY A 162 -7.00 9.49 32.77
C GLY A 162 -7.48 9.56 31.32
N PHE A 163 -7.47 8.44 30.59
CA PHE A 163 -8.06 8.29 29.26
C PHE A 163 -9.38 7.53 29.31
N PRO A 164 -10.32 7.77 28.38
CA PRO A 164 -11.49 6.92 28.19
C PRO A 164 -11.14 5.43 28.12
N GLU A 165 -11.89 4.62 28.85
CA GLU A 165 -11.83 3.16 28.70
C GLU A 165 -12.62 2.76 27.45
N ILE A 166 -11.94 2.15 26.49
CA ILE A 166 -12.52 1.69 25.24
C ILE A 166 -12.19 0.23 24.97
N ASP A 167 -13.08 -0.45 24.25
CA ASP A 167 -12.79 -1.74 23.66
C ASP A 167 -11.86 -1.55 22.44
N SER A 168 -10.73 -2.27 22.43
CA SER A 168 -9.67 -2.08 21.44
C SER A 168 -10.02 -2.60 20.04
N GLU A 169 -11.06 -3.42 19.90
CA GLU A 169 -11.51 -3.94 18.59
C GLU A 169 -12.61 -3.05 18.02
N THR A 170 -13.50 -2.54 18.86
CA THR A 170 -14.67 -1.77 18.43
C THR A 170 -14.49 -0.25 18.52
N MET A 171 -13.50 0.19 19.30
CA MET A 171 -13.29 1.58 19.71
C MET A 171 -14.46 2.17 20.52
N GLN A 172 -15.34 1.31 21.04
CA GLN A 172 -16.53 1.69 21.80
C GLN A 172 -16.18 1.95 23.26
N ALA A 173 -16.74 3.02 23.83
CA ALA A 173 -16.61 3.34 25.25
C ALA A 173 -17.63 2.54 26.09
N SER A 174 -17.71 2.83 27.39
CA SER A 174 -18.72 2.20 28.27
C SER A 174 -20.17 2.48 27.87
N GLU A 175 -20.42 3.58 27.16
CA GLU A 175 -21.72 3.93 26.62
C GLU A 175 -21.84 3.42 25.17
N PRO A 176 -22.89 2.64 24.81
CA PRO A 176 -22.96 1.99 23.50
C PRO A 176 -22.94 2.93 22.29
N TRP A 177 -23.34 4.18 22.48
CA TRP A 177 -23.41 5.19 21.44
C TRP A 177 -22.18 6.11 21.39
N VAL A 178 -21.19 5.88 22.27
CA VAL A 178 -19.97 6.70 22.37
C VAL A 178 -18.76 5.88 21.96
N PHE A 179 -17.93 6.45 21.08
CA PHE A 179 -16.71 5.84 20.55
C PHE A 179 -15.57 6.84 20.68
N ALA A 180 -14.34 6.36 20.85
CA ALA A 180 -13.15 7.21 20.94
C ALA A 180 -11.94 6.55 20.26
N GLY A 181 -11.06 7.37 19.67
CA GLY A 181 -9.88 6.91 18.94
C GLY A 181 -8.85 8.03 18.79
N GLY A 182 -7.61 7.67 18.46
CA GLY A 182 -6.46 8.58 18.39
C GLY A 182 -5.83 8.84 19.76
N ASP A 183 -5.07 9.94 19.87
CA ASP A 183 -4.32 10.28 21.10
C ASP A 183 -5.18 10.24 22.38
N ILE A 184 -6.48 10.57 22.28
CA ILE A 184 -7.40 10.56 23.43
C ILE A 184 -7.67 9.15 23.96
N ALA A 185 -7.58 8.12 23.12
CA ALA A 185 -7.70 6.73 23.54
C ALA A 185 -6.46 6.25 24.33
N GLY A 186 -5.34 6.99 24.25
CA GLY A 186 -4.09 6.64 24.92
C GLY A 186 -3.36 5.42 24.32
N LEU A 187 -3.78 4.97 23.13
CA LEU A 187 -3.18 3.84 22.40
C LEU A 187 -2.27 4.33 21.27
N ALA A 188 -2.79 5.23 20.43
CA ALA A 188 -2.06 5.78 19.30
C ALA A 188 -0.98 6.78 19.76
N ASN A 189 0.18 6.73 19.09
CA ASN A 189 1.23 7.76 19.22
C ASN A 189 1.60 8.35 17.85
N THR A 190 1.00 7.85 16.78
CA THR A 190 1.25 8.29 15.41
C THR A 190 -0.05 8.72 14.73
N THR A 191 0.08 9.54 13.69
CA THR A 191 -1.06 9.94 12.86
C THR A 191 -1.73 8.74 12.18
N VAL A 192 -0.96 7.74 11.71
CA VAL A 192 -1.50 6.57 11.02
C VAL A 192 -2.32 5.68 11.95
N GLU A 193 -1.88 5.49 13.19
CA GLU A 193 -2.65 4.77 14.21
C GLU A 193 -3.95 5.52 14.54
N SER A 194 -3.88 6.83 14.73
CA SER A 194 -5.08 7.65 15.00
C SER A 194 -6.09 7.61 13.86
N VAL A 195 -5.63 7.62 12.60
CA VAL A 195 -6.49 7.44 11.42
C VAL A 195 -7.10 6.03 11.41
N ASN A 196 -6.34 5.01 11.78
CA ASN A 196 -6.83 3.65 11.87
C ASN A 196 -7.87 3.48 12.98
N ASP A 197 -7.72 4.12 14.13
CA ASP A 197 -8.72 4.10 15.21
C ASP A 197 -10.05 4.68 14.71
N GLY A 198 -10.00 5.81 14.01
CA GLY A 198 -11.19 6.40 13.37
C GLY A 198 -11.82 5.49 12.32
N LYS A 199 -10.99 4.83 11.50
CA LYS A 199 -11.44 3.84 10.51
C LYS A 199 -12.13 2.64 11.18
N GLN A 200 -11.56 2.11 12.26
CA GLN A 200 -12.11 1.00 13.01
C GLN A 200 -13.44 1.40 13.68
N ALA A 201 -13.46 2.54 14.37
CA ALA A 201 -14.66 3.09 14.99
C ALA A 201 -15.79 3.28 13.97
N SER A 202 -15.49 3.72 12.74
CA SER A 202 -16.51 3.98 11.72
C SER A 202 -17.35 2.75 11.37
N TRP A 203 -16.76 1.56 11.35
CA TRP A 203 -17.47 0.30 11.09
C TRP A 203 -18.44 -0.04 12.22
N HIS A 204 -18.03 0.14 13.47
CA HIS A 204 -18.85 -0.20 14.63
C HIS A 204 -19.88 0.88 14.96
N ILE A 205 -19.59 2.15 14.67
CA ILE A 205 -20.59 3.22 14.64
C ILE A 205 -21.66 2.88 13.60
N HIS A 206 -21.26 2.48 12.39
CA HIS A 206 -22.19 2.04 11.36
C HIS A 206 -23.07 0.88 11.83
N LYS A 207 -22.46 -0.18 12.38
CA LYS A 207 -23.18 -1.33 12.94
C LYS A 207 -24.16 -0.92 14.04
N TYR A 208 -23.72 -0.07 14.97
CA TYR A 208 -24.55 0.44 16.06
C TYR A 208 -25.76 1.21 15.53
N LEU A 209 -25.55 2.21 14.66
CA LEU A 209 -26.64 3.02 14.09
C LEU A 209 -27.64 2.17 13.31
N GLN A 210 -27.16 1.22 12.51
CA GLN A 210 -28.02 0.31 11.74
C GLN A 210 -28.87 -0.57 12.65
N SER A 211 -28.30 -1.05 13.76
CA SER A 211 -29.03 -1.85 14.74
C SER A 211 -30.20 -1.07 15.39
N LEU A 212 -30.06 0.24 15.58
CA LEU A 212 -31.15 1.10 16.10
C LEU A 212 -32.35 1.18 15.16
N HIS A 213 -32.13 0.93 13.86
CA HIS A 213 -33.16 0.92 12.83
C HIS A 213 -33.60 -0.50 12.43
N GLY A 214 -33.17 -1.52 13.18
CA GLY A 214 -33.55 -2.92 12.92
C GLY A 214 -32.83 -3.56 11.73
N TYR A 215 -31.77 -2.95 11.22
CA TYR A 215 -30.96 -3.53 10.16
C TYR A 215 -29.81 -4.38 10.73
N LEU A 216 -29.63 -5.56 10.17
CA LEU A 216 -28.52 -6.46 10.49
C LEU A 216 -27.36 -6.20 9.54
N ILE A 217 -26.20 -5.90 10.09
CA ILE A 217 -24.95 -5.74 9.34
C ILE A 217 -24.14 -7.03 9.40
N LEU A 218 -23.51 -7.38 8.27
CA LEU A 218 -22.65 -8.54 8.14
C LEU A 218 -21.54 -8.54 9.20
N GLU A 219 -21.10 -9.72 9.62
CA GLU A 219 -19.99 -9.84 10.58
C GLU A 219 -18.65 -9.39 9.98
N LYS A 220 -18.47 -9.62 8.68
CA LYS A 220 -17.26 -9.23 7.95
C LYS A 220 -17.27 -7.72 7.65
N PRO A 221 -16.24 -6.95 8.05
CA PRO A 221 -16.13 -5.54 7.71
C PRO A 221 -16.01 -5.27 6.22
N GLU A 222 -16.83 -4.34 5.71
CA GLU A 222 -16.90 -3.93 4.31
C GLU A 222 -16.82 -2.40 4.17
N LEU A 223 -15.73 -1.82 4.64
CA LEU A 223 -15.49 -0.38 4.48
C LEU A 223 -15.30 -0.04 2.98
N PRO A 224 -15.99 1.00 2.47
CA PRO A 224 -15.82 1.41 1.07
C PRO A 224 -14.38 1.78 0.73
N LEU A 225 -14.01 1.57 -0.53
CA LEU A 225 -12.78 2.10 -1.10
C LEU A 225 -12.90 3.62 -1.34
N PHE A 226 -11.79 4.24 -1.72
CA PHE A 226 -11.76 5.61 -2.19
C PHE A 226 -12.12 5.66 -3.68
N TYR A 227 -13.00 6.59 -4.06
CA TYR A 227 -13.47 6.76 -5.44
C TYR A 227 -13.31 8.21 -5.91
N THR A 228 -13.11 8.38 -7.21
CA THR A 228 -12.99 9.66 -7.92
C THR A 228 -13.76 9.59 -9.25
N PRO A 229 -13.96 10.72 -9.95
CA PRO A 229 -14.55 10.70 -11.28
C PRO A 229 -13.80 9.85 -12.32
N ILE A 230 -12.52 9.50 -12.07
CA ILE A 230 -11.72 8.64 -12.95
C ILE A 230 -12.28 7.22 -12.97
N ASP A 231 -12.83 6.74 -11.86
CA ASP A 231 -13.37 5.38 -11.74
C ASP A 231 -14.66 5.18 -12.56
N LEU A 232 -15.26 6.27 -13.06
CA LEU A 232 -16.45 6.25 -13.92
C LEU A 232 -16.10 6.22 -15.42
N VAL A 233 -14.82 6.29 -15.79
CA VAL A 233 -14.40 6.26 -17.19
C VAL A 233 -14.69 4.88 -17.79
N ASP A 234 -15.51 4.85 -18.84
CA ASP A 234 -15.79 3.64 -19.60
C ASP A 234 -14.57 3.25 -20.44
N ILE A 235 -13.96 2.11 -20.09
CA ILE A 235 -12.81 1.53 -20.79
C ILE A 235 -13.20 0.32 -21.63
N SER A 236 -14.49 0.07 -21.84
CA SER A 236 -14.97 -1.03 -22.68
C SER A 236 -14.66 -0.81 -24.17
N VAL A 237 -14.59 -1.91 -24.93
CA VAL A 237 -14.33 -1.86 -26.38
C VAL A 237 -15.05 -3.00 -27.09
N GLU A 238 -15.49 -2.75 -28.32
CA GLU A 238 -16.03 -3.79 -29.21
C GLU A 238 -15.04 -4.05 -30.36
N VAL A 239 -14.60 -5.30 -30.50
CA VAL A 239 -13.67 -5.71 -31.57
C VAL A 239 -14.22 -6.97 -32.22
N ALA A 240 -14.32 -6.95 -33.55
CA ALA A 240 -14.91 -8.05 -34.31
C ALA A 240 -16.27 -8.47 -33.71
N GLY A 241 -17.13 -7.54 -33.29
CA GLY A 241 -18.44 -7.79 -32.69
C GLY A 241 -18.43 -8.57 -31.36
N LEU A 242 -17.27 -8.71 -30.72
CA LEU A 242 -17.13 -9.18 -29.34
C LEU A 242 -16.96 -7.96 -28.45
N LYS A 243 -17.70 -7.94 -27.33
CA LYS A 243 -17.67 -6.84 -26.37
C LYS A 243 -16.76 -7.20 -25.19
N PHE A 244 -15.78 -6.35 -24.94
CA PHE A 244 -14.81 -6.51 -23.86
C PHE A 244 -15.07 -5.44 -22.80
N SER A 245 -15.14 -5.83 -21.52
CA SER A 245 -15.33 -4.89 -20.40
C SER A 245 -14.15 -3.94 -20.21
N ASN A 246 -12.96 -4.35 -20.65
CA ASN A 246 -11.75 -3.55 -20.75
C ASN A 246 -10.84 -4.16 -21.86
N PRO A 247 -9.83 -3.46 -22.39
CA PRO A 247 -9.05 -3.96 -23.52
C PRO A 247 -7.93 -4.91 -23.12
N PHE A 248 -7.87 -5.36 -21.85
CA PHE A 248 -6.76 -6.14 -21.32
C PHE A 248 -7.12 -7.62 -21.23
N GLY A 249 -6.22 -8.47 -21.74
CA GLY A 249 -6.39 -9.92 -21.69
C GLY A 249 -5.09 -10.68 -21.57
N LEU A 250 -5.21 -11.93 -21.12
CA LEU A 250 -4.06 -12.83 -21.04
C LEU A 250 -3.78 -13.48 -22.41
N ALA A 251 -2.55 -13.37 -22.88
CA ALA A 251 -2.08 -14.06 -24.08
C ALA A 251 -2.00 -15.58 -23.88
N SER A 252 -1.98 -16.34 -24.98
CA SER A 252 -1.73 -17.79 -24.99
C SER A 252 -0.28 -18.07 -24.57
N ALA A 253 -0.04 -18.28 -23.27
CA ALA A 253 1.29 -18.31 -22.70
C ALA A 253 1.30 -19.00 -21.32
N ALA A 254 2.44 -18.93 -20.60
CA ALA A 254 2.58 -19.49 -19.27
C ALA A 254 1.51 -19.01 -18.25
N PRO A 255 1.04 -17.74 -18.25
CA PRO A 255 -0.06 -17.30 -17.38
C PRO A 255 -1.40 -18.00 -17.64
N THR A 256 -1.57 -18.68 -18.77
CA THR A 256 -2.78 -19.42 -19.13
C THR A 256 -2.52 -20.92 -19.26
N THR A 257 -1.54 -21.44 -18.51
CA THR A 257 -1.16 -22.87 -18.52
C THR A 257 -2.30 -23.83 -18.13
N ASN A 258 -3.29 -23.36 -17.36
CA ASN A 258 -4.45 -24.15 -16.96
C ASN A 258 -5.70 -23.27 -16.78
N ALA A 259 -6.89 -23.88 -16.85
CA ALA A 259 -8.17 -23.16 -16.76
C ALA A 259 -8.37 -22.47 -15.39
N ALA A 260 -7.83 -23.02 -14.31
CA ALA A 260 -7.92 -22.40 -12.98
C ALA A 260 -7.13 -21.08 -12.87
N MET A 261 -6.05 -20.90 -13.64
CA MET A 261 -5.36 -19.61 -13.74
C MET A 261 -6.22 -18.58 -14.47
N ILE A 262 -6.90 -18.98 -15.55
CA ILE A 262 -7.82 -18.11 -16.28
C ILE A 262 -8.99 -17.68 -15.39
N ARG A 263 -9.59 -18.62 -14.64
CA ARG A 263 -10.63 -18.31 -13.64
C ARG A 263 -10.20 -17.18 -12.70
N ARG A 264 -9.04 -17.33 -12.05
CA ARG A 264 -8.49 -16.32 -11.14
C ARG A 264 -8.21 -14.98 -11.83
N SER A 265 -7.85 -14.99 -13.11
CA SER A 265 -7.69 -13.73 -13.86
C SER A 265 -9.02 -13.02 -14.11
N PHE A 266 -10.11 -13.75 -14.36
CA PHE A 266 -11.44 -13.16 -14.49
C PHE A 266 -11.97 -12.63 -13.16
N GLU A 267 -11.75 -13.37 -12.06
CA GLU A 267 -12.02 -12.89 -10.69
C GLU A 267 -11.25 -11.59 -10.37
N ALA A 268 -10.03 -11.44 -10.90
CA ALA A 268 -9.22 -10.23 -10.77
C ALA A 268 -9.62 -9.08 -11.72
N GLY A 269 -10.54 -9.31 -12.68
CA GLY A 269 -11.06 -8.27 -13.57
C GLY A 269 -10.48 -8.23 -15.00
N TRP A 270 -9.69 -9.22 -15.42
CA TRP A 270 -9.27 -9.32 -16.83
C TRP A 270 -10.47 -9.57 -17.74
N ALA A 271 -10.62 -8.81 -18.82
CA ALA A 271 -11.79 -8.91 -19.69
C ALA A 271 -11.79 -10.17 -20.56
N PHE A 272 -10.60 -10.60 -20.99
CA PHE A 272 -10.46 -11.78 -21.84
C PHE A 272 -9.22 -12.59 -21.55
N ALA A 273 -9.21 -13.85 -21.99
CA ALA A 273 -8.05 -14.70 -21.90
C ALA A 273 -8.01 -15.67 -23.07
N LEU A 274 -6.79 -15.99 -23.49
CA LEU A 274 -6.53 -17.07 -24.43
C LEU A 274 -6.21 -18.34 -23.66
N THR A 275 -6.74 -19.48 -24.12
CA THR A 275 -6.20 -20.77 -23.68
C THR A 275 -4.74 -20.88 -24.10
N LYS A 276 -3.90 -21.58 -23.33
CA LYS A 276 -2.62 -22.05 -23.88
C LYS A 276 -2.92 -22.87 -25.14
N THR A 277 -2.18 -22.62 -26.21
CA THR A 277 -2.37 -23.30 -27.50
C THR A 277 -2.50 -24.80 -27.29
N PHE A 278 -3.55 -25.43 -27.83
CA PHE A 278 -3.74 -26.88 -27.74
C PHE A 278 -4.03 -27.47 -29.12
N SER A 279 -3.85 -28.78 -29.23
CA SER A 279 -3.95 -29.55 -30.46
C SER A 279 -4.78 -30.81 -30.24
N LEU A 280 -5.00 -31.58 -31.31
CA LEU A 280 -5.56 -32.93 -31.23
C LEU A 280 -4.60 -33.87 -30.48
N ASP A 281 -5.14 -34.94 -29.88
CA ASP A 281 -4.37 -35.87 -29.05
C ASP A 281 -3.22 -36.57 -29.80
N LYS A 282 -3.34 -36.72 -31.13
CA LYS A 282 -2.27 -37.27 -31.99
C LYS A 282 -1.03 -36.37 -32.09
N ASP A 283 -1.18 -35.09 -31.77
CA ASP A 283 -0.14 -34.07 -31.82
C ASP A 283 0.33 -33.66 -30.41
N ILE A 284 0.11 -34.52 -29.40
CA ILE A 284 0.53 -34.27 -28.02
C ILE A 284 2.04 -34.04 -27.93
N VAL A 285 2.44 -33.10 -27.08
CA VAL A 285 3.84 -32.70 -26.88
C VAL A 285 4.24 -32.87 -25.41
N THR A 286 5.56 -32.95 -25.19
CA THR A 286 6.16 -32.96 -23.86
C THR A 286 7.22 -31.85 -23.79
N ASN A 287 7.12 -30.98 -22.80
CA ASN A 287 8.07 -29.89 -22.60
C ASN A 287 9.40 -30.38 -22.00
N VAL A 288 10.47 -29.64 -22.25
CA VAL A 288 11.78 -29.84 -21.60
C VAL A 288 11.98 -28.88 -20.42
N SER A 289 13.00 -29.13 -19.60
CA SER A 289 13.40 -28.24 -18.50
C SER A 289 14.93 -28.18 -18.41
N PRO A 290 15.55 -26.98 -18.30
CA PRO A 290 14.95 -25.64 -18.19
C PRO A 290 14.40 -25.13 -19.53
N ARG A 291 13.39 -24.24 -19.50
CA ARG A 291 12.71 -23.75 -20.72
C ARG A 291 12.26 -22.29 -20.76
N ILE A 292 12.24 -21.59 -19.62
CA ILE A 292 11.94 -20.15 -19.55
C ILE A 292 13.06 -19.51 -18.76
N VAL A 293 13.73 -18.53 -19.34
CA VAL A 293 14.87 -17.84 -18.74
C VAL A 293 14.68 -16.33 -18.80
N ARG A 294 15.27 -15.63 -17.83
CA ARG A 294 15.30 -14.17 -17.80
C ARG A 294 16.17 -13.66 -18.96
N GLY A 295 15.78 -12.58 -19.63
CA GLY A 295 16.53 -12.05 -20.76
C GLY A 295 17.66 -11.08 -20.38
N MET A 296 18.82 -11.19 -21.02
CA MET A 296 20.01 -10.38 -20.71
C MET A 296 19.98 -8.96 -21.30
N THR A 297 18.84 -8.52 -21.81
CA THR A 297 18.65 -7.27 -22.56
C THR A 297 18.88 -5.99 -21.75
N SER A 298 18.86 -6.08 -20.42
CA SER A 298 19.11 -4.95 -19.51
C SER A 298 20.27 -5.23 -18.54
N GLY A 299 21.21 -6.09 -18.93
CA GLY A 299 22.35 -6.45 -18.09
C GLY A 299 21.98 -7.32 -16.87
N PRO A 300 22.86 -7.39 -15.86
CA PRO A 300 22.72 -8.30 -14.72
C PRO A 300 21.74 -7.80 -13.65
N THR A 301 20.57 -7.29 -14.06
CA THR A 301 19.49 -6.91 -13.15
C THR A 301 18.65 -8.15 -12.82
N TYR A 302 18.41 -8.43 -11.55
CA TYR A 302 17.59 -9.55 -11.10
C TYR A 302 16.37 -9.04 -10.32
N GLY A 303 15.37 -9.90 -10.09
CA GLY A 303 14.17 -9.53 -9.35
C GLY A 303 13.09 -8.86 -10.21
N PRO A 304 12.45 -7.76 -9.76
CA PRO A 304 11.30 -7.18 -10.44
C PRO A 304 11.66 -6.56 -11.81
N GLY A 305 10.64 -6.38 -12.66
CA GLY A 305 10.77 -5.59 -13.89
C GLY A 305 11.75 -6.18 -14.91
N GLN A 306 11.80 -7.50 -15.03
CA GLN A 306 12.62 -8.18 -16.02
C GLN A 306 12.30 -7.65 -17.42
N SER A 307 13.29 -7.10 -18.11
CA SER A 307 13.10 -6.40 -19.39
C SER A 307 12.65 -7.33 -20.52
N SER A 308 12.96 -8.62 -20.42
CA SER A 308 12.49 -9.64 -21.34
C SER A 308 12.59 -11.04 -20.72
N PHE A 309 11.93 -12.00 -21.38
CA PHE A 309 12.10 -13.43 -21.15
C PHE A 309 12.36 -14.12 -22.49
N LEU A 310 13.16 -15.17 -22.45
CA LEU A 310 13.32 -16.11 -23.56
C LEU A 310 12.70 -17.44 -23.15
N ASN A 311 11.97 -18.07 -24.06
CA ASN A 311 11.39 -19.38 -23.83
C ASN A 311 11.60 -20.32 -25.02
N ILE A 312 11.71 -21.61 -24.70
CA ILE A 312 11.69 -22.74 -25.64
C ILE A 312 10.52 -23.67 -25.26
N GLU A 313 9.43 -23.09 -24.77
CA GLU A 313 8.23 -23.82 -24.38
C GLU A 313 7.38 -24.15 -25.61
N LEU A 314 6.78 -25.35 -25.61
CA LEU A 314 5.88 -25.80 -26.66
C LEU A 314 4.43 -25.36 -26.41
N ILE A 315 3.50 -25.92 -27.19
CA ILE A 315 2.07 -25.83 -26.92
C ILE A 315 1.71 -26.54 -25.60
N SER A 316 0.43 -26.52 -25.23
CA SER A 316 -0.05 -27.15 -24.00
C SER A 316 0.22 -28.65 -23.99
N GLU A 317 0.70 -29.16 -22.85
CA GLU A 317 0.78 -30.60 -22.56
C GLU A 317 -0.58 -31.17 -22.13
N LYS A 318 -1.62 -30.33 -22.02
CA LYS A 318 -2.98 -30.76 -21.66
C LYS A 318 -3.79 -31.02 -22.93
N THR A 319 -4.62 -32.06 -22.86
CA THR A 319 -5.40 -32.56 -24.00
C THR A 319 -6.44 -31.57 -24.50
N CYS A 320 -6.91 -31.76 -25.74
CA CYS A 320 -8.03 -31.00 -26.29
C CYS A 320 -9.28 -31.13 -25.41
N ALA A 321 -9.55 -32.32 -24.88
CA ALA A 321 -10.68 -32.58 -23.99
C ALA A 321 -10.62 -31.76 -22.70
N TYR A 322 -9.42 -31.62 -22.10
CA TYR A 322 -9.20 -30.76 -20.94
C TYR A 322 -9.57 -29.30 -21.25
N TRP A 323 -9.09 -28.78 -22.37
CA TRP A 323 -9.32 -27.38 -22.74
C TRP A 323 -10.78 -27.11 -23.11
N CYS A 324 -11.41 -28.00 -23.88
CA CYS A 324 -12.83 -27.86 -24.23
C CYS A 324 -13.70 -27.86 -22.96
N LYS A 325 -13.46 -28.80 -22.03
CA LYS A 325 -14.16 -28.81 -20.74
C LYS A 325 -13.92 -27.52 -19.94
N GLY A 326 -12.67 -27.07 -19.88
CA GLY A 326 -12.31 -25.82 -19.19
C GLY A 326 -12.96 -24.58 -19.79
N ILE A 327 -13.07 -24.50 -21.12
CA ILE A 327 -13.77 -23.39 -21.80
C ILE A 327 -15.25 -23.40 -21.44
N THR A 328 -15.91 -24.56 -21.48
CA THR A 328 -17.32 -24.69 -21.09
C THR A 328 -17.55 -24.22 -19.66
N GLU A 329 -16.72 -24.67 -18.72
CA GLU A 329 -16.82 -24.27 -17.30
C GLU A 329 -16.58 -22.76 -17.12
N LEU A 330 -15.55 -22.20 -17.78
CA LEU A 330 -15.24 -20.79 -17.66
C LEU A 330 -16.32 -19.90 -18.29
N LYS A 331 -16.94 -20.30 -19.41
CA LYS A 331 -18.04 -19.54 -20.00
C LYS A 331 -19.33 -19.63 -19.20
N ALA A 332 -19.57 -20.76 -18.54
CA ALA A 332 -20.71 -20.91 -17.63
C ALA A 332 -20.59 -19.93 -16.45
N ASP A 333 -19.40 -19.80 -15.87
CA ASP A 333 -19.18 -18.98 -14.68
C ASP A 333 -18.92 -17.50 -15.01
N PHE A 334 -18.34 -17.23 -16.18
CA PHE A 334 -17.95 -15.88 -16.62
C PHE A 334 -18.53 -15.56 -18.01
N PRO A 335 -19.87 -15.46 -18.16
CA PRO A 335 -20.51 -15.30 -19.47
C PRO A 335 -20.12 -14.00 -20.19
N LYS A 336 -19.76 -12.95 -19.44
CA LYS A 336 -19.35 -11.64 -19.97
C LYS A 336 -17.86 -11.54 -20.33
N ASN A 337 -17.02 -12.43 -19.80
CA ASN A 337 -15.60 -12.45 -20.11
C ASN A 337 -15.38 -13.23 -21.41
N ILE A 338 -14.47 -12.75 -22.25
CA ILE A 338 -14.23 -13.33 -23.57
C ILE A 338 -13.16 -14.42 -23.46
N ILE A 339 -13.45 -15.60 -23.99
CA ILE A 339 -12.50 -16.72 -24.06
C ILE A 339 -12.20 -17.02 -25.51
N ILE A 340 -10.91 -16.94 -25.84
CA ILE A 340 -10.41 -17.23 -27.18
C ILE A 340 -9.61 -18.53 -27.11
N ALA A 341 -10.05 -19.56 -27.84
CA ALA A 341 -9.32 -20.81 -27.90
C ALA A 341 -8.15 -20.69 -28.87
N SER A 342 -6.92 -20.83 -28.37
CA SER A 342 -5.72 -20.88 -29.20
C SER A 342 -5.49 -22.30 -29.68
N LEU A 343 -5.44 -22.50 -31.00
CA LEU A 343 -5.41 -23.80 -31.66
C LEU A 343 -4.16 -23.96 -32.53
N MET A 344 -3.67 -25.19 -32.65
CA MET A 344 -2.61 -25.55 -33.60
C MET A 344 -2.80 -26.98 -34.13
N CYS A 345 -2.66 -27.15 -35.44
CA CYS A 345 -2.65 -28.45 -36.12
C CYS A 345 -1.49 -28.54 -37.11
N THR A 346 -1.21 -29.75 -37.59
CA THR A 346 -0.44 -29.95 -38.83
C THR A 346 -1.09 -29.26 -40.03
N TYR A 347 -0.40 -29.14 -41.17
CA TYR A 347 -1.00 -28.70 -42.42
C TYR A 347 -1.91 -29.79 -43.02
N ASN A 348 -3.00 -30.07 -42.33
CA ASN A 348 -4.06 -30.99 -42.71
C ASN A 348 -5.40 -30.28 -42.51
N LYS A 349 -6.17 -30.17 -43.58
CA LYS A 349 -7.44 -29.43 -43.59
C LYS A 349 -8.48 -30.04 -42.64
N ASP A 350 -8.56 -31.36 -42.57
CA ASP A 350 -9.56 -32.05 -41.77
C ASP A 350 -9.27 -31.86 -40.28
N ASP A 351 -7.98 -31.89 -39.90
CA ASP A 351 -7.54 -31.64 -38.52
C ASP A 351 -7.92 -30.23 -38.04
N TRP A 352 -7.65 -29.21 -38.86
CA TRP A 352 -8.03 -27.82 -38.55
C TRP A 352 -9.55 -27.67 -38.39
N ILE A 353 -10.33 -28.32 -39.25
CA ILE A 353 -11.80 -28.28 -39.18
C ILE A 353 -12.30 -29.02 -37.92
N GLU A 354 -11.74 -30.18 -37.61
CA GLU A 354 -12.09 -30.98 -36.44
C GLU A 354 -11.83 -30.20 -35.15
N LEU A 355 -10.59 -29.71 -34.96
CA LEU A 355 -10.19 -28.99 -33.75
C LEU A 355 -10.97 -27.68 -33.58
N ALA A 356 -11.19 -26.93 -34.66
CA ALA A 356 -11.98 -25.70 -34.63
C ALA A 356 -13.43 -25.96 -34.21
N LYS A 357 -14.05 -27.03 -34.72
CA LYS A 357 -15.42 -27.41 -34.33
C LYS A 357 -15.50 -27.84 -32.87
N MET A 358 -14.50 -28.57 -32.36
CA MET A 358 -14.44 -28.95 -30.94
C MET A 358 -14.35 -27.71 -30.04
N ALA A 359 -13.50 -26.75 -30.40
CA ALA A 359 -13.34 -25.51 -29.65
C ALA A 359 -14.61 -24.62 -29.74
N GLU A 360 -15.22 -24.47 -30.91
CA GLU A 360 -16.49 -23.75 -31.07
C GLU A 360 -17.61 -24.40 -30.24
N ALA A 361 -17.74 -25.74 -30.31
CA ALA A 361 -18.74 -26.49 -29.56
C ALA A 361 -18.56 -26.38 -28.03
N SER A 362 -17.34 -26.11 -27.55
CA SER A 362 -17.09 -25.89 -26.12
C SER A 362 -17.61 -24.54 -25.60
N GLY A 363 -17.99 -23.64 -26.51
CA GLY A 363 -18.52 -22.30 -26.19
C GLY A 363 -17.48 -21.18 -26.28
N ALA A 364 -16.31 -21.41 -26.88
CA ALA A 364 -15.32 -20.35 -27.10
C ALA A 364 -15.94 -19.19 -27.91
N ASP A 365 -15.70 -17.94 -27.48
CA ASP A 365 -16.24 -16.76 -28.15
C ASP A 365 -15.51 -16.48 -29.48
N ALA A 366 -14.24 -16.90 -29.59
CA ALA A 366 -13.42 -16.78 -30.78
C ALA A 366 -12.32 -17.84 -30.82
N LEU A 367 -11.66 -17.96 -31.97
CA LEU A 367 -10.50 -18.82 -32.16
C LEU A 367 -9.26 -17.97 -32.54
N GLU A 368 -8.13 -18.28 -31.92
CA GLU A 368 -6.80 -17.83 -32.35
C GLU A 368 -6.08 -18.99 -33.04
N LEU A 369 -5.62 -18.78 -34.27
CA LEU A 369 -4.87 -19.79 -35.00
C LEU A 369 -3.37 -19.53 -34.79
N ASN A 370 -2.70 -20.43 -34.05
CA ASN A 370 -1.27 -20.34 -33.82
C ASN A 370 -0.50 -20.88 -35.04
N LEU A 371 0.15 -19.98 -35.76
CA LEU A 371 0.92 -20.27 -36.97
C LEU A 371 2.43 -20.05 -36.77
N SER A 372 2.91 -20.02 -35.53
CA SER A 372 4.21 -19.43 -35.20
C SER A 372 5.18 -20.34 -34.45
N CYS A 373 4.78 -21.52 -33.95
CA CYS A 373 5.70 -22.37 -33.17
C CYS A 373 6.72 -23.10 -34.08
N PRO A 374 8.06 -22.84 -33.99
CA PRO A 374 9.05 -23.36 -34.95
C PRO A 374 9.73 -24.68 -34.56
N HIS A 375 9.41 -25.26 -33.40
CA HIS A 375 10.31 -26.19 -32.73
C HIS A 375 10.34 -27.58 -33.41
N GLY A 376 11.28 -27.75 -34.36
CA GLY A 376 11.71 -29.06 -34.88
C GLY A 376 10.82 -29.71 -35.93
N MET A 377 9.83 -28.98 -36.49
CA MET A 377 8.85 -29.53 -37.43
C MET A 377 8.80 -28.83 -38.80
N GLY A 378 9.92 -28.22 -39.23
CA GLY A 378 10.06 -27.75 -40.61
C GLY A 378 9.85 -28.86 -41.64
N GLU A 379 10.29 -30.08 -41.33
CA GLU A 379 10.08 -31.27 -42.17
C GLU A 379 8.65 -31.84 -42.09
N ARG A 380 7.84 -31.43 -41.11
CA ARG A 380 6.44 -31.88 -40.92
C ARG A 380 5.39 -30.81 -41.27
N GLY A 381 5.81 -29.62 -41.74
CA GLY A 381 4.91 -28.57 -42.21
C GLY A 381 4.02 -27.94 -41.14
N MET A 382 4.48 -27.84 -39.88
CA MET A 382 3.71 -27.22 -38.78
C MET A 382 4.24 -25.83 -38.38
N GLY A 383 3.37 -24.99 -37.82
CA GLY A 383 3.76 -23.77 -37.10
C GLY A 383 4.45 -22.72 -37.97
N LEU A 384 5.68 -22.29 -37.62
CA LEU A 384 6.40 -21.17 -38.27
C LEU A 384 6.49 -21.32 -39.80
N ALA A 385 6.60 -22.55 -40.31
CA ALA A 385 6.61 -22.83 -41.74
C ALA A 385 5.30 -22.42 -42.45
N CYS A 386 4.16 -22.51 -41.77
CA CYS A 386 2.87 -22.05 -42.26
C CYS A 386 2.72 -20.53 -42.14
N GLY A 387 3.08 -19.94 -40.99
CA GLY A 387 2.89 -18.51 -40.72
C GLY A 387 3.74 -17.59 -41.60
N GLN A 388 4.82 -18.10 -42.19
CA GLN A 388 5.70 -17.36 -43.10
C GLN A 388 5.30 -17.49 -44.58
N ASN A 389 4.36 -18.37 -44.93
CA ASN A 389 3.88 -18.56 -46.30
C ASN A 389 2.44 -18.05 -46.45
N PRO A 390 2.20 -16.91 -47.14
CA PRO A 390 0.86 -16.35 -47.33
C PRO A 390 -0.18 -17.32 -47.91
N GLU A 391 0.22 -18.26 -48.76
CA GLU A 391 -0.69 -19.25 -49.34
C GLU A 391 -1.13 -20.29 -48.30
N LEU A 392 -0.21 -20.79 -47.48
CA LEU A 392 -0.54 -21.73 -46.40
C LEU A 392 -1.45 -21.05 -45.38
N VAL A 393 -1.15 -19.80 -44.99
CA VAL A 393 -2.02 -19.01 -44.12
C VAL A 393 -3.43 -18.89 -44.71
N ARG A 394 -3.54 -18.53 -46.00
CA ARG A 394 -4.84 -18.39 -46.68
C ARG A 394 -5.61 -19.71 -46.75
N ASN A 395 -4.93 -20.83 -46.90
CA ASN A 395 -5.56 -22.16 -46.95
C ASN A 395 -6.04 -22.63 -45.57
N ILE A 396 -5.33 -22.23 -44.51
CA ILE A 396 -5.71 -22.53 -43.11
C ILE A 396 -6.87 -21.64 -42.66
N CYS A 397 -6.84 -20.34 -42.95
CA CYS A 397 -7.90 -19.40 -42.56
C CYS A 397 -9.07 -19.54 -43.58
N PRO A 398 -10.22 -20.17 -43.25
CA PRO A 398 -11.31 -20.35 -44.23
C PRO A 398 -11.92 -19.00 -44.67
N ASP A 399 -12.53 -18.97 -45.86
CA ASP A 399 -13.21 -17.78 -46.39
C ASP A 399 -14.27 -17.27 -45.38
N PRO A 400 -14.19 -16.01 -44.90
CA PRO A 400 -15.10 -15.46 -43.89
C PRO A 400 -16.59 -15.50 -44.29
N LYS A 401 -16.91 -15.77 -45.57
CA LYS A 401 -18.29 -15.93 -46.05
C LYS A 401 -18.91 -17.31 -45.77
N ARG A 402 -18.14 -18.33 -45.37
CA ARG A 402 -18.63 -19.73 -45.23
C ARG A 402 -18.95 -20.18 -43.80
N HIS A 403 -18.40 -19.56 -42.77
CA HIS A 403 -18.67 -19.90 -41.36
C HIS A 403 -19.23 -18.68 -40.62
N ARG A 404 -20.53 -18.72 -40.28
CA ARG A 404 -21.27 -17.56 -39.75
C ARG A 404 -21.25 -17.42 -38.21
N HIS A 405 -20.64 -18.36 -37.47
CA HIS A 405 -20.83 -18.45 -36.02
C HIS A 405 -19.58 -18.20 -35.16
N CYS A 406 -18.36 -18.42 -35.65
CA CYS A 406 -17.13 -18.10 -34.92
C CYS A 406 -16.17 -17.24 -35.78
N LYS A 407 -15.57 -16.21 -35.18
CA LYS A 407 -14.72 -15.23 -35.90
C LYS A 407 -13.25 -15.61 -35.77
N TYR A 408 -12.58 -15.79 -36.90
CA TYR A 408 -11.16 -16.17 -37.00
C TYR A 408 -10.23 -14.96 -36.92
N ARG A 409 -9.15 -15.04 -36.14
CA ARG A 409 -8.02 -14.10 -36.21
C ARG A 409 -6.71 -14.86 -36.41
N CYS A 410 -6.00 -14.54 -37.48
CA CYS A 410 -4.68 -15.10 -37.79
C CYS A 410 -3.61 -14.11 -37.27
N GLY A 411 -2.78 -14.52 -36.30
CA GLY A 411 -1.70 -13.70 -35.75
C GLY A 411 -0.47 -13.73 -36.65
N SER A 412 0.00 -12.58 -37.15
CA SER A 412 1.29 -12.50 -37.84
C SER A 412 2.40 -12.20 -36.85
N PRO A 413 3.63 -12.71 -37.06
CA PRO A 413 4.79 -12.17 -36.36
C PRO A 413 5.00 -10.73 -36.83
N GLY A 414 5.13 -9.80 -35.87
CA GLY A 414 5.58 -8.44 -36.13
C GLY A 414 7.00 -8.46 -36.71
N ARG A 415 7.29 -7.47 -37.56
CA ARG A 415 8.63 -7.24 -38.11
C ARG A 415 9.66 -6.95 -37.02
#